data_AF-A0AA38U1U3-F1
#
_entry.id   AF-A0AA38U1U3-F1
#
_cell.length_a   1.000
_cell.length_b   1.000
_cell.length_c   1.000
_cell.angle_alpha   90.00
_cell.angle_beta   90.00
_cell.angle_gamma   90.00
#
_symmetry.space_group_name_H-M   'P 1'
#
loop_
_entity.id
_entity.type
_entity.pdbx_description
1 polymer ?
#
loop_
_entity_poly.entity_id
_entity_poly.type
_entity_poly.pdbx_seq_one_letter_code
_entity_poly.pdbx_strand_id
1 'polypeptide(L)'
;MGGTMRLGSRRTYFQVADCKASQLYGNQRFIDERHRHRYELNDFNTYLQQVNPEMVLQLEKAGLSFTGKDESGRRMQIIELGNHPYFVGVQFHPEFK
;
A
#
# COMPACT_ATOMS: atom_id res chain seq x y z
N MET A 1 -0.84 2.61 26.62
CA MET A 1 -1.48 3.71 25.88
C MET A 1 -1.68 3.26 24.43
N GLY A 2 -2.87 3.43 23.84
CA GLY A 2 -3.24 2.83 22.55
C GLY A 2 -3.78 3.83 21.52
N GLY A 3 -4.00 3.37 20.28
CA GLY A 3 -4.67 4.14 19.21
C GLY A 3 -3.83 5.23 18.53
N THR A 4 -2.52 5.03 18.40
CA THR A 4 -1.63 6.03 17.76
C THR A 4 -1.85 6.13 16.25
N MET A 5 -1.66 7.33 15.68
CA MET A 5 -1.70 7.56 14.23
C MET A 5 -0.49 6.90 13.56
N ARG A 6 -0.67 6.39 12.32
CA ARG A 6 0.47 6.02 11.48
C ARG A 6 1.09 7.31 10.94
N LEU A 7 2.19 7.71 11.57
CA LEU A 7 2.87 8.96 11.32
C LEU A 7 4.38 8.72 11.09
N GLY A 8 4.96 9.52 10.20
CA GLY A 8 6.41 9.58 9.96
C GLY A 8 6.87 8.73 8.77
N SER A 9 8.19 8.65 8.58
CA SER A 9 8.81 7.83 7.54
C SER A 9 8.61 6.35 7.83
N ARG A 10 8.09 5.58 6.87
CA ARG A 10 7.90 4.14 6.98
C ARG A 10 8.30 3.46 5.68
N ARG A 11 8.80 2.23 5.81
CA ARG A 11 9.22 1.43 4.67
C ARG A 11 8.04 0.75 3.98
N THR A 12 8.08 0.80 2.66
CA THR A 12 7.18 0.08 1.75
C THR A 12 8.00 -0.76 0.78
N TYR A 13 7.75 -2.06 0.72
CA TYR A 13 8.40 -3.01 -0.19
C TYR A 13 7.56 -3.22 -1.43
N PHE A 14 8.18 -3.12 -2.60
CA PHE A 14 7.54 -3.49 -3.84
C PHE A 14 7.36 -5.00 -3.91
N GLN A 15 6.15 -5.44 -4.22
CA GLN A 15 5.80 -6.85 -4.39
C GLN A 15 5.98 -7.33 -5.83
N VAL A 16 6.08 -6.38 -6.77
CA VAL A 16 6.22 -6.62 -8.20
C VAL A 16 7.38 -5.76 -8.70
N ALA A 17 8.45 -6.40 -9.19
CA ALA A 17 9.71 -5.74 -9.54
C ALA A 17 9.55 -4.65 -10.62
N ASP A 18 8.62 -4.83 -11.56
CA ASP A 18 8.44 -3.96 -12.72
C ASP A 18 7.09 -3.24 -12.74
N CYS A 19 6.48 -2.99 -11.57
CA CYS A 19 5.29 -2.14 -11.49
C CYS A 19 5.61 -0.67 -11.80
N LYS A 20 4.60 0.13 -12.17
CA LYS A 20 4.79 1.54 -12.56
C LYS A 20 5.49 2.32 -11.45
N ALA A 21 5.09 2.10 -10.19
CA ALA A 21 5.72 2.76 -9.05
C ALA A 21 7.19 2.36 -8.90
N SER A 22 7.53 1.06 -8.94
CA SER A 22 8.92 0.59 -8.82
C SER A 22 9.82 1.23 -9.89
N GLN A 23 9.36 1.28 -11.14
CA GLN A 23 10.10 1.89 -12.25
C GLN A 23 10.38 3.38 -12.03
N LEU A 24 9.41 4.14 -11.52
CA LEU A 24 9.59 5.56 -11.21
C LEU A 24 10.59 5.79 -10.07
N TYR A 25 10.66 4.87 -9.11
CA TYR A 25 11.64 4.88 -8.03
C TYR A 25 12.97 4.20 -8.40
N GLY A 26 13.24 3.95 -9.69
CA GLY A 26 14.51 3.41 -10.16
C GLY A 26 14.69 1.91 -9.87
N ASN A 27 13.60 1.14 -9.88
CA ASN A 27 13.57 -0.31 -9.63
C ASN A 27 14.17 -0.73 -8.28
N GLN A 28 13.99 0.12 -7.25
CA GLN A 28 14.37 -0.22 -5.88
C GLN A 28 13.50 -1.35 -5.34
N ARG A 29 14.01 -2.10 -4.34
CA ARG A 29 13.22 -3.14 -3.66
C ARG A 29 12.22 -2.57 -2.65
N PHE A 30 12.51 -1.38 -2.13
CA PHE A 30 11.68 -0.69 -1.16
C PHE A 30 11.90 0.81 -1.25
N ILE A 31 10.95 1.57 -0.72
CA ILE A 31 11.04 3.03 -0.52
C ILE A 31 10.69 3.37 0.91
N ASP A 32 11.24 4.46 1.42
CA ASP A 32 10.90 5.01 2.73
C ASP A 32 10.14 6.32 2.49
N GLU A 33 8.86 6.37 2.85
CA GLU A 33 7.99 7.53 2.57
C GLU A 33 7.21 7.98 3.79
N ARG A 34 6.73 9.24 3.78
CA ARG A 34 6.03 9.82 4.93
C ARG A 34 4.54 9.47 4.92
N HIS A 35 4.09 8.86 6.01
CA HIS A 35 2.67 8.57 6.26
C HIS A 35 2.07 9.56 7.24
N ARG A 36 0.78 9.89 7.03
CA ARG A 36 -0.06 10.60 8.00
C ARG A 36 -1.53 10.18 7.84
N HIS A 37 -1.83 8.96 8.23
CA HIS A 37 -3.20 8.41 8.18
C HIS A 37 -3.48 7.51 9.39
N ARG A 38 -4.75 7.12 9.55
CA ARG A 38 -5.21 6.23 10.64
C ARG A 38 -5.84 4.95 10.13
N TYR A 39 -6.48 5.01 8.97
CA TYR A 39 -7.18 3.88 8.39
C TYR A 39 -6.25 3.09 7.47
N GLU A 40 -6.48 1.79 7.46
CA GLU A 40 -5.91 0.81 6.55
C GLU A 40 -7.08 0.08 5.88
N LEU A 41 -6.81 -0.73 4.85
CA LEU A 41 -7.82 -1.54 4.17
C LEU A 41 -8.32 -2.68 5.08
N ASN A 42 -9.19 -2.38 6.05
CA ASN A 42 -9.64 -3.35 7.05
C ASN A 42 -11.02 -3.96 6.73
N ASP A 43 -11.30 -5.10 7.36
CA ASP A 43 -12.63 -5.71 7.36
C ASP A 43 -13.57 -4.92 8.27
N PHE A 44 -14.84 -4.80 7.89
CA PHE A 44 -15.88 -4.18 8.72
C PHE A 44 -16.14 -4.98 10.02
N ASN A 45 -15.80 -6.28 10.04
CA ASN A 45 -16.17 -7.21 11.10
C ASN A 45 -15.05 -7.59 12.10
N THR A 46 -13.84 -7.04 11.99
CA THR A 46 -12.77 -7.33 12.96
C THR A 46 -12.33 -6.11 13.76
N TYR A 47 -12.34 -6.27 15.08
CA TYR A 47 -11.79 -5.31 16.06
C TYR A 47 -10.25 -5.17 15.95
N LEU A 48 -9.61 -6.02 15.15
CA LEU A 48 -8.19 -6.00 14.89
C LEU A 48 -7.92 -5.10 13.69
N GLN A 49 -6.99 -4.14 13.83
CA GLN A 49 -6.50 -3.28 12.75
C GLN A 49 -5.68 -4.09 11.73
N GLN A 50 -6.34 -5.03 11.05
CA GLN A 50 -5.74 -5.97 10.11
C GLN A 50 -6.42 -5.83 8.75
N VAL A 51 -5.63 -5.99 7.70
CA VAL A 51 -6.15 -5.96 6.35
C VAL A 51 -7.07 -7.16 6.12
N ASN A 52 -8.24 -6.92 5.52
CA ASN A 52 -9.17 -7.99 5.14
C ASN A 52 -8.61 -8.80 3.96
N PRO A 53 -8.20 -10.07 4.15
CA PRO A 53 -7.68 -10.88 3.04
C PRO A 53 -8.73 -11.15 1.96
N GLU A 54 -10.02 -11.23 2.32
CA GLU A 54 -11.11 -11.47 1.37
C GLU A 54 -11.33 -10.26 0.47
N MET A 55 -11.32 -9.04 1.03
CA MET A 55 -11.42 -7.83 0.21
C MET A 55 -10.22 -7.65 -0.71
N VAL A 56 -9.01 -7.97 -0.23
CA VAL A 56 -7.81 -7.98 -1.08
C VAL A 56 -8.03 -8.90 -2.27
N LEU A 57 -8.47 -10.14 -2.04
CA LEU A 57 -8.73 -11.10 -3.10
C LEU A 57 -9.83 -10.64 -4.06
N GLN A 58 -10.90 -10.02 -3.56
CA GLN A 58 -11.98 -9.47 -4.39
C GLN A 58 -11.47 -8.34 -5.31
N LEU A 59 -10.66 -7.43 -4.77
CA LEU A 59 -10.08 -6.32 -5.53
C LEU A 59 -9.06 -6.81 -6.56
N GLU A 60 -8.23 -7.79 -6.22
CA GLU A 60 -7.30 -8.43 -7.16
C GLU A 60 -8.05 -9.12 -8.30
N LYS A 61 -9.12 -9.86 -8.01
CA LYS A 61 -9.99 -10.46 -9.03
C LYS A 61 -10.67 -9.42 -9.93
N ALA A 62 -10.95 -8.23 -9.40
CA ALA A 62 -11.48 -7.10 -10.17
C ALA A 62 -10.40 -6.36 -10.99
N GLY A 63 -9.12 -6.77 -10.90
CA GLY A 63 -8.02 -6.24 -11.69
C GLY A 63 -7.12 -5.22 -10.99
N LEU A 64 -7.38 -4.90 -9.71
CA LEU A 64 -6.54 -4.01 -8.92
C LEU A 64 -5.38 -4.78 -8.29
N SER A 65 -4.13 -4.42 -8.59
CA SER A 65 -2.94 -5.08 -8.05
C SER A 65 -2.37 -4.31 -6.86
N PHE A 66 -2.04 -5.02 -5.78
CA PHE A 66 -1.34 -4.47 -4.61
C PHE A 66 0.17 -4.58 -4.80
N THR A 67 0.78 -3.54 -5.35
CA THR A 67 2.20 -3.56 -5.77
C THR A 67 3.16 -3.13 -4.65
N GLY A 68 2.66 -2.60 -3.52
CA GLY A 68 3.49 -2.20 -2.39
C GLY A 68 2.88 -2.56 -1.04
N LYS A 69 3.69 -3.12 -0.14
CA LYS A 69 3.27 -3.55 1.22
C LYS A 69 4.23 -3.06 2.29
N ASP A 70 3.76 -2.94 3.53
CA ASP A 70 4.63 -2.63 4.68
C ASP A 70 5.56 -3.81 5.06
N GLU A 71 6.48 -3.58 6.00
CA GLU A 71 7.42 -4.61 6.52
C GLU A 71 6.74 -5.89 7.00
N SER A 72 5.51 -5.79 7.51
CA SER A 72 4.76 -6.95 7.99
C SER A 72 4.12 -7.76 6.87
N GLY A 73 4.08 -7.22 5.64
CA GLY A 73 3.36 -7.76 4.51
C GLY A 73 1.83 -7.70 4.65
N ARG A 74 1.31 -7.13 5.74
CA ARG A 74 -0.13 -7.08 6.02
C ARG A 74 -0.77 -5.84 5.44
N ARG A 75 -0.12 -4.68 5.54
CA ARG A 75 -0.74 -3.42 5.11
C ARG A 75 -0.43 -3.13 3.65
N MET A 76 -1.46 -2.81 2.90
CA MET A 76 -1.37 -2.44 1.49
C MET A 76 -1.06 -0.94 1.35
N GLN A 77 0.04 -0.59 0.70
CA GLN A 77 0.54 0.78 0.62
C GLN A 77 0.46 1.38 -0.78
N ILE A 78 0.57 0.54 -1.82
CA ILE A 78 0.52 0.95 -3.23
C ILE A 78 -0.45 0.04 -3.99
N ILE A 79 -1.32 0.65 -4.77
CA ILE A 79 -2.24 -0.02 -5.70
C ILE A 79 -2.02 0.45 -7.13
N GLU A 80 -2.18 -0.44 -8.09
CA GLU A 80 -2.13 -0.14 -9.52
C GLU A 80 -3.27 -0.83 -10.26
N LEU A 81 -3.82 -0.18 -11.28
CA LEU A 81 -4.81 -0.78 -12.18
C LEU A 81 -4.17 -1.04 -13.54
N GLY A 82 -4.04 -2.32 -13.90
CA GLY A 82 -3.33 -2.75 -15.11
C GLY A 82 -4.01 -2.31 -16.41
N ASN A 83 -5.35 -2.32 -16.44
CA ASN A 83 -6.14 -1.96 -17.62
C ASN A 83 -6.40 -0.44 -17.76
N HIS A 84 -5.56 0.40 -17.14
CA HIS A 84 -5.63 1.86 -17.25
C HIS A 84 -4.25 2.40 -17.66
N PRO A 85 -4.18 3.38 -18.59
CA PRO A 85 -2.90 3.92 -19.07
C PRO A 85 -1.97 4.32 -17.93
N TYR A 86 -2.52 5.02 -16.93
CA TYR A 86 -1.80 5.38 -15.72
C TYR A 86 -2.75 5.49 -14.54
N PHE A 87 -2.65 4.56 -13.59
CA PHE A 87 -3.43 4.57 -12.35
C PHE A 87 -2.56 3.98 -11.25
N VAL A 88 -2.17 4.83 -10.31
CA VAL A 88 -1.35 4.49 -9.16
C VAL A 88 -1.98 5.19 -7.96
N GLY A 89 -2.25 4.44 -6.89
CA GLY A 89 -2.72 4.99 -5.62
C GLY A 89 -1.74 4.65 -4.51
N VAL A 90 -1.47 5.61 -3.62
CA VAL A 90 -0.51 5.46 -2.51
C VAL A 90 -1.12 5.91 -1.19
N GLN A 91 -0.70 5.29 -0.09
CA GLN A 91 -1.08 5.69 1.28
C GLN A 91 -0.16 6.75 1.88
N PHE A 92 1.08 6.83 1.40
CA PHE A 92 2.03 7.85 1.81
C PHE A 92 1.82 9.15 1.04
N HIS A 93 2.55 10.18 1.46
CA HIS A 93 2.59 11.50 0.85
C HIS A 93 3.85 11.67 -0.01
N PRO A 94 3.80 11.36 -1.32
CA PRO A 94 4.97 11.48 -2.21
C PRO A 94 5.42 12.93 -2.43
N GLU A 95 4.61 13.92 -2.06
CA GLU A 95 4.89 15.35 -2.25
C GLU A 95 5.98 15.91 -1.30
N PHE A 96 6.41 15.14 -0.30
CA PHE A 96 7.36 15.61 0.72
C PHE A 96 8.78 15.06 0.56
N LYS A 97 9.10 14.44 -0.58
CA LYS A 97 10.43 13.94 -0.94
C LYS A 97 10.81 14.28 -2.38
#